data_AF-A0A9D2UE02-F1
#
_entry.id   AF-A0A9D2UE02-F1
#
_cell.length_a   1.000
_cell.length_b   1.000
_cell.length_c   1.000
_cell.angle_alpha   90.00
_cell.angle_beta   90.00
_cell.angle_gamma   90.00
#
_symmetry.space_group_name_H-M   'P 1'
#
loop_
_entity.id
_entity.type
_entity.pdbx_description
1 polymer ?
#
loop_
_entity_poly.entity_id
_entity_poly.type
_entity_poly.pdbx_seq_one_letter_code
_entity_poly.pdbx_strand_id
1 'polypeptide(L)'
;MPLTLLAPDDWRTLARAHEERSGRYALPFARRRERGQAHPVEDFLFTYYTLKPGQFMRWHPGAGVILQDAGERADWKFYRAATQQELEEAGLPPAEAATAAQAGTSVLVDTEKFAEDRASAIDFARIILGKTAAKPGFFGCFGLHEWAMAYKSVENNIRHDYLELRLGAEGTDRVVESHKIRCSHFDAFRFFMPQA
;
A
#
# COMPACT_ATOMS: atom_id res chain seq x y z
N MET A 1 -23.40 -1.35 -3.76
CA MET A 1 -22.50 -2.53 -3.78
C MET A 1 -23.14 -3.56 -2.88
N PRO A 2 -23.30 -4.84 -3.27
CA PRO A 2 -23.99 -5.81 -2.43
C PRO A 2 -23.25 -5.99 -1.10
N LEU A 3 -24.00 -6.09 0.00
CA LEU A 3 -23.44 -6.34 1.31
C LEU A 3 -23.20 -7.85 1.49
N THR A 4 -22.06 -8.19 2.08
CA THR A 4 -21.69 -9.57 2.42
C THR A 4 -21.50 -9.68 3.91
N LEU A 5 -22.16 -10.65 4.54
CA LEU A 5 -21.97 -10.95 5.97
C LEU A 5 -20.94 -12.07 6.12
N LEU A 6 -19.93 -11.86 6.98
CA LEU A 6 -18.99 -12.91 7.37
C LEU A 6 -19.23 -13.34 8.81
N ALA A 7 -19.39 -14.64 8.99
CA ALA A 7 -19.48 -15.26 10.29
C ALA A 7 -18.16 -15.10 11.07
N PRO A 8 -18.19 -15.17 12.41
CA PRO A 8 -17.01 -14.90 13.24
C PRO A 8 -15.81 -15.77 12.88
N ASP A 9 -16.01 -17.07 12.68
CA ASP A 9 -14.93 -18.01 12.39
C ASP A 9 -14.32 -17.80 10.99
N ASP A 10 -15.14 -17.41 10.01
CA ASP A 10 -14.69 -17.18 8.64
C ASP A 10 -13.75 -15.99 8.57
N TRP A 11 -14.16 -14.84 9.11
CA TRP A 11 -13.34 -13.65 9.04
C TRP A 11 -12.12 -13.74 9.95
N ARG A 12 -12.22 -14.40 11.11
CA ARG A 12 -11.05 -14.65 11.99
C ARG A 12 -10.03 -15.55 11.31
N THR A 13 -10.48 -16.50 10.49
CA THR A 13 -9.59 -17.34 9.66
C THR A 13 -8.91 -16.52 8.56
N LEU A 14 -9.64 -15.67 7.85
CA LEU A 14 -9.05 -14.74 6.86
C LEU A 14 -8.03 -13.78 7.50
N ALA A 15 -8.35 -13.24 8.68
CA ALA A 15 -7.49 -12.34 9.43
C ALA A 15 -6.17 -13.01 9.85
N ARG A 16 -6.23 -14.22 10.42
CA ARG A 16 -5.03 -15.01 10.77
C ARG A 16 -4.19 -15.33 9.54
N ALA A 17 -4.82 -15.77 8.45
CA ALA A 17 -4.10 -16.07 7.21
C ALA A 17 -3.38 -14.84 6.63
N HIS A 18 -3.97 -13.65 6.75
CA HIS A 18 -3.32 -12.40 6.36
C HIS A 18 -2.16 -12.05 7.29
N GLU A 19 -2.35 -12.15 8.61
CA GLU A 19 -1.31 -11.90 9.61
C GLU A 19 -0.10 -12.81 9.39
N GLU A 20 -0.31 -14.10 9.12
CA GLU A 20 0.77 -15.05 8.80
C GLU A 20 1.52 -14.67 7.53
N ARG A 21 0.81 -14.32 6.44
CA ARG A 21 1.45 -13.94 5.17
C ARG A 21 2.25 -12.65 5.29
N SER A 22 1.67 -11.63 5.90
CA SER A 22 2.29 -10.32 6.07
C SER A 22 3.40 -10.32 7.14
N GLY A 23 3.25 -11.15 8.18
CA GLY A 23 4.22 -11.34 9.26
C GLY A 23 5.58 -11.87 8.77
N ARG A 24 5.61 -12.61 7.65
CA ARG A 24 6.86 -13.03 7.00
C ARG A 24 7.76 -11.87 6.61
N TYR A 25 7.21 -10.68 6.39
CA TYR A 25 7.96 -9.46 6.06
C TYR A 25 8.08 -8.51 7.25
N ALA A 26 6.99 -8.35 8.02
CA ALA A 26 6.93 -7.41 9.13
C ALA A 26 7.77 -7.82 10.36
N LEU A 27 7.74 -9.10 10.72
CA LEU A 27 8.41 -9.59 11.94
C LEU A 27 9.94 -9.60 11.81
N PRO A 28 10.55 -10.00 10.68
CA PRO A 28 11.99 -9.84 10.49
C PRO A 28 12.44 -8.39 10.58
N PHE A 29 11.70 -7.46 9.98
CA PHE A 29 11.98 -6.03 10.08
C PHE A 29 11.99 -5.55 11.55
N ALA A 30 10.96 -5.89 12.32
CA ALA A 30 10.89 -5.53 13.74
C ALA A 30 12.09 -6.09 14.54
N ARG A 31 12.41 -7.38 14.36
CA ARG A 31 13.56 -8.03 15.03
C ARG A 31 14.91 -7.43 14.65
N ARG A 32 15.09 -6.98 13.41
CA ARG A 32 16.31 -6.28 12.97
C ARG A 32 16.40 -4.91 13.63
N ARG A 33 15.29 -4.16 13.66
CA ARG A 33 15.25 -2.82 14.24
C ARG A 33 15.59 -2.82 15.73
N GLU A 34 15.10 -3.81 16.48
CA GLU A 34 15.45 -4.02 17.89
C GLU A 34 16.95 -4.22 18.12
N ARG A 35 17.66 -4.79 17.14
CA ARG A 35 19.11 -5.06 17.19
C ARG A 35 19.95 -3.96 16.54
N GLY A 36 19.33 -2.87 16.08
CA GLY A 36 20.01 -1.83 15.30
C GLY A 36 20.54 -2.31 13.94
N GLN A 37 20.02 -3.42 13.42
CA GLN A 37 20.39 -3.96 12.11
C GLN A 37 19.50 -3.38 11.02
N ALA A 38 20.04 -3.27 9.81
CA ALA A 38 19.31 -2.84 8.63
C ALA A 38 19.44 -3.88 7.51
N HIS A 39 18.38 -4.04 6.72
CA HIS A 39 18.39 -4.81 5.50
C HIS A 39 18.00 -3.92 4.31
N PRO A 40 18.87 -3.75 3.30
CA PRO A 40 18.70 -2.72 2.28
C PRO A 40 17.46 -2.89 1.39
N VAL A 41 16.98 -4.13 1.21
CA VAL A 41 15.79 -4.44 0.40
C VAL A 41 14.55 -4.59 1.28
N GLU A 42 14.54 -5.57 2.18
CA GLU A 42 13.37 -5.86 3.01
C GLU A 42 12.88 -4.69 3.89
N ASP A 43 13.76 -3.82 4.36
CA ASP A 43 13.34 -2.69 5.21
C ASP A 43 12.68 -1.57 4.39
N PHE A 44 12.91 -1.54 3.07
CA PHE A 44 12.42 -0.50 2.17
C PHE A 44 10.91 -0.30 2.28
N LEU A 45 10.14 -1.38 2.40
CA LEU A 45 8.68 -1.32 2.54
C LEU A 45 8.25 -0.48 3.75
N PHE A 46 8.98 -0.56 4.86
CA PHE A 46 8.62 0.08 6.12
C PHE A 46 9.30 1.44 6.30
N THR A 47 10.47 1.66 5.69
CA THR A 47 11.21 2.92 5.79
C THR A 47 10.81 3.92 4.71
N TYR A 48 10.64 3.48 3.45
CA TYR A 48 10.31 4.36 2.34
C TYR A 48 8.83 4.75 2.34
N TYR A 49 7.93 3.77 2.42
CA TYR A 49 6.48 4.03 2.48
C TYR A 49 5.98 4.39 3.88
N THR A 50 6.87 4.40 4.89
CA THR A 50 6.53 4.70 6.29
C THR A 50 5.39 3.81 6.83
N LEU A 51 5.32 2.57 6.34
CA LEU A 51 4.26 1.64 6.73
C LEU A 51 4.59 1.03 8.10
N LYS A 52 3.64 1.08 9.04
CA LYS A 52 3.86 0.50 10.37
C LYS A 52 3.68 -1.03 10.31
N PRO A 53 4.62 -1.85 10.83
CA PRO A 53 4.53 -3.31 10.79
C PRO A 53 3.21 -3.86 11.35
N GLY A 54 2.77 -3.36 12.51
CA GLY A 54 1.50 -3.79 13.11
C GLY A 54 0.26 -3.40 12.31
N GLN A 55 0.30 -2.30 11.55
CA GLN A 55 -0.79 -1.93 10.64
C GLN A 55 -0.77 -2.78 9.37
N PHE A 56 0.42 -3.11 8.86
CA PHE A 56 0.57 -3.98 7.70
C PHE A 56 0.02 -5.40 7.95
N MET A 57 0.21 -5.91 9.17
CA MET A 57 -0.31 -7.23 9.57
C MET A 57 -1.80 -7.23 9.89
N ARG A 58 -2.45 -6.06 9.96
CA ARG A 58 -3.86 -5.95 10.27
C ARG A 58 -4.70 -6.21 9.02
N TRP A 59 -5.57 -7.21 9.10
CA TRP A 59 -6.50 -7.52 8.02
C TRP A 59 -7.78 -6.67 8.09
N HIS A 60 -8.18 -6.15 6.92
CA HIS A 60 -9.43 -5.46 6.69
C HIS A 60 -10.23 -6.20 5.61
N PRO A 61 -11.55 -6.39 5.77
CA PRO A 61 -12.37 -7.10 4.79
C PRO A 61 -12.67 -6.28 3.53
N GLY A 62 -12.41 -4.96 3.56
CA GLY A 62 -12.77 -4.03 2.50
C GLY A 62 -14.18 -3.45 2.66
N ALA A 63 -14.60 -2.68 1.66
CA ALA A 63 -15.93 -2.08 1.62
C ALA A 63 -17.02 -3.14 1.38
N GLY A 64 -18.22 -2.93 1.94
CA GLY A 64 -19.39 -3.77 1.69
C GLY A 64 -19.36 -5.14 2.38
N VAL A 65 -18.44 -5.36 3.32
CA VAL A 65 -18.36 -6.60 4.10
C VAL A 65 -18.59 -6.30 5.57
N ILE A 66 -19.60 -6.95 6.15
CA ILE A 66 -19.96 -6.87 7.56
C ILE A 66 -19.33 -8.06 8.28
N LEU A 67 -18.61 -7.79 9.37
CA LEU A 67 -18.04 -8.79 10.26
C LEU A 67 -18.96 -8.98 11.45
N GLN A 68 -19.49 -10.19 11.67
CA GLN A 68 -20.24 -10.52 12.88
C GLN A 68 -19.30 -10.66 14.08
N ASP A 69 -19.79 -10.30 15.26
CA ASP A 69 -19.06 -10.44 16.54
C ASP A 69 -17.62 -9.88 16.48
N ALA A 70 -17.52 -8.65 15.96
CA ALA A 70 -16.29 -7.92 15.73
C ALA A 70 -16.32 -6.54 16.41
N GLY A 71 -16.99 -6.45 17.57
CA GLY A 71 -17.13 -5.22 18.33
C GLY A 71 -15.80 -4.59 18.74
N GLU A 72 -14.73 -5.38 18.85
CA GLU A 72 -13.37 -4.90 19.11
C GLU A 72 -12.80 -4.02 17.98
N ARG A 73 -13.44 -3.99 16.82
CA ARG A 73 -13.08 -3.15 15.67
C ARG A 73 -14.00 -1.94 15.51
N ALA A 74 -15.03 -1.77 16.35
CA ALA A 74 -15.96 -0.65 16.22
C ALA A 74 -15.27 0.72 16.31
N ASP A 75 -14.27 0.85 17.19
CA ASP A 75 -13.50 2.09 17.38
C ASP A 75 -12.33 2.24 16.40
N TRP A 76 -12.19 1.34 15.43
CA TRP A 76 -11.15 1.49 14.42
C TRP A 76 -11.47 2.67 13.51
N LYS A 77 -10.43 3.33 13.02
CA LYS A 77 -10.59 4.43 12.07
C LYS A 77 -11.37 3.96 10.84
N PHE A 78 -12.46 4.65 10.52
CA PHE A 78 -13.38 4.33 9.43
C PHE A 78 -14.10 2.99 9.61
N TYR A 79 -14.42 2.60 10.84
CA TYR A 79 -15.34 1.52 11.14
C TYR A 79 -16.56 2.06 11.86
N ARG A 80 -17.68 1.37 11.68
CA ARG A 80 -18.92 1.60 12.43
C ARG A 80 -19.69 0.30 12.60
N ALA A 81 -20.65 0.31 13.52
CA ALA A 81 -21.64 -0.75 13.61
C ALA A 81 -22.54 -0.77 12.35
N ALA A 82 -22.91 -1.97 11.92
CA ALA A 82 -23.91 -2.19 10.88
C ALA A 82 -25.30 -1.86 11.43
N THR A 83 -26.12 -1.25 10.59
CA THR A 83 -27.54 -1.02 10.88
C THR A 83 -28.34 -2.31 10.71
N GLN A 84 -29.55 -2.35 11.26
CA GLN A 84 -30.47 -3.48 11.05
C GLN A 84 -30.75 -3.70 9.56
N GLN A 85 -31.00 -2.63 8.80
CA GLN A 85 -31.27 -2.73 7.37
C GLN A 85 -30.09 -3.34 6.61
N GLU A 86 -28.86 -2.93 6.91
CA GLU A 86 -27.66 -3.48 6.26
C GLU A 86 -27.47 -4.98 6.57
N LEU A 87 -27.83 -5.41 7.79
CA LEU A 87 -27.78 -6.82 8.18
C LEU A 87 -28.84 -7.65 7.44
N GLU A 88 -30.05 -7.12 7.27
CA GLU A 88 -31.12 -7.75 6.48
C GLU A 88 -30.74 -7.85 5.00
N GLU A 89 -30.18 -6.77 4.42
CA GLU A 89 -29.67 -6.73 3.04
C GLU A 89 -28.54 -7.73 2.81
N ALA A 90 -27.72 -7.98 3.83
CA ALA A 90 -26.67 -8.99 3.81
C ALA A 90 -27.18 -10.43 4.01
N GLY A 91 -28.49 -10.62 4.17
CA GLY A 91 -29.16 -11.92 4.22
C GLY A 91 -29.50 -12.43 5.62
N LEU A 92 -29.36 -11.60 6.67
CA LEU A 92 -29.70 -12.00 8.03
C LEU A 92 -31.23 -11.88 8.26
N PRO A 93 -31.89 -12.86 8.90
CA PRO A 93 -33.33 -12.77 9.17
C PRO A 93 -33.68 -11.54 10.04
N PRO A 94 -34.83 -10.87 9.84
CA PRO A 94 -35.16 -9.61 10.53
C PRO A 94 -35.05 -9.64 12.06
N ALA A 95 -35.44 -10.75 12.70
CA ALA A 95 -35.32 -10.90 14.16
C ALA A 95 -33.86 -10.97 14.64
N GLU A 96 -33.01 -11.66 13.87
CA GLU A 96 -31.57 -11.77 14.15
C GLU A 96 -30.85 -10.45 13.84
N ALA A 97 -31.23 -9.78 12.75
CA ALA A 97 -30.73 -8.47 12.36
C ALA A 97 -31.04 -7.40 13.42
N ALA A 98 -32.26 -7.36 13.94
CA ALA A 98 -32.64 -6.44 15.02
C ALA A 98 -31.80 -6.67 16.28
N THR A 99 -31.59 -7.93 16.66
CA THR A 99 -30.77 -8.31 17.82
C THR A 99 -29.30 -7.93 17.64
N ALA A 100 -28.72 -8.24 16.48
CA ALA A 100 -27.33 -7.93 16.15
C ALA A 100 -27.08 -6.41 16.04
N ALA A 101 -28.02 -5.66 15.46
CA ALA A 101 -27.95 -4.20 15.41
C ALA A 101 -28.01 -3.57 16.81
N GLN A 102 -28.90 -4.09 17.69
CA GLN A 102 -28.99 -3.63 19.07
C GLN A 102 -27.72 -3.92 19.86
N ALA A 103 -27.08 -5.07 19.63
CA ALA A 103 -25.80 -5.41 20.25
C ALA A 103 -24.64 -4.52 19.75
N GLY A 104 -24.71 -4.01 18.52
CA GLY A 104 -23.69 -3.13 17.94
C GLY A 104 -22.34 -3.81 17.67
N THR A 105 -22.29 -5.14 17.68
CA THR A 105 -21.04 -5.91 17.54
C THR A 105 -20.75 -6.33 16.10
N SER A 106 -21.71 -6.21 15.19
CA SER A 106 -21.47 -6.43 13.76
C SER A 106 -20.98 -5.13 13.13
N VAL A 107 -19.79 -5.14 12.52
CA VAL A 107 -19.12 -3.91 12.07
C VAL A 107 -18.67 -3.99 10.62
N LEU A 108 -18.59 -2.84 9.96
CA LEU A 108 -18.12 -2.70 8.59
C LEU A 108 -17.31 -1.41 8.43
N VAL A 109 -16.63 -1.31 7.29
CA VAL A 109 -15.92 -0.07 6.91
C VAL A 109 -16.95 1.02 6.63
N ASP A 110 -16.80 2.15 7.30
CA ASP A 110 -17.55 3.38 7.04
C ASP A 110 -17.00 4.06 5.78
N THR A 111 -17.52 3.65 4.63
CA THR A 111 -17.10 4.17 3.33
C THR A 111 -17.52 5.61 3.12
N GLU A 112 -18.62 6.05 3.73
CA GLU A 112 -19.10 7.42 3.63
C GLU A 112 -18.14 8.34 4.38
N LYS A 113 -17.85 8.03 5.64
CA LYS A 113 -16.89 8.79 6.43
C LYS A 113 -15.50 8.79 5.81
N PHE A 114 -15.07 7.65 5.26
CA PHE A 114 -13.81 7.58 4.51
C PHE A 114 -13.83 8.52 3.30
N ALA A 115 -14.90 8.50 2.50
CA ALA A 115 -14.99 9.32 1.30
C ALA A 115 -15.04 10.83 1.62
N GLU A 116 -15.74 11.21 2.68
CA GLU A 116 -15.77 12.60 3.18
C GLU A 116 -14.36 13.06 3.60
N ASP A 117 -13.72 12.31 4.51
CA ASP A 117 -12.41 12.70 5.06
C ASP A 117 -11.28 12.62 4.02
N ARG A 118 -11.46 11.82 2.96
CA ARG A 118 -10.47 11.57 1.91
C ARG A 118 -10.88 12.07 0.54
N ALA A 119 -11.89 12.94 0.44
CA ALA A 119 -12.44 13.43 -0.83
C ALA A 119 -11.34 13.93 -1.79
N SER A 120 -10.45 14.80 -1.30
CA SER A 120 -9.35 15.35 -2.11
C SER A 120 -8.38 14.28 -2.63
N ALA A 121 -8.09 13.26 -1.82
CA ALA A 121 -7.21 12.16 -2.22
C ALA A 121 -7.90 11.25 -3.26
N ILE A 122 -9.20 11.00 -3.10
CA ILE A 122 -10.01 10.24 -4.06
C ILE A 122 -10.07 10.98 -5.40
N ASP A 123 -10.34 12.28 -5.39
CA ASP A 123 -10.36 13.11 -6.59
C ASP A 123 -9.01 13.12 -7.29
N PHE A 124 -7.93 13.31 -6.53
CA PHE A 124 -6.58 13.25 -7.06
C PHE A 124 -6.25 11.89 -7.70
N ALA A 125 -6.61 10.79 -7.03
CA ALA A 125 -6.45 9.45 -7.57
C ALA A 125 -7.24 9.25 -8.86
N ARG A 126 -8.50 9.73 -8.92
CA ARG A 126 -9.31 9.69 -10.16
C ARG A 126 -8.67 10.46 -11.29
N ILE A 127 -8.11 11.64 -11.02
CA ILE A 127 -7.43 12.46 -12.02
C ILE A 127 -6.19 11.73 -12.56
N ILE A 128 -5.33 11.21 -11.68
CA ILE A 128 -4.11 10.50 -12.10
C ILE A 128 -4.47 9.25 -12.89
N LEU A 129 -5.34 8.39 -12.35
CA LEU A 129 -5.71 7.13 -13.00
C LEU A 129 -6.42 7.38 -14.34
N GLY A 130 -7.34 8.34 -14.40
CA GLY A 130 -8.04 8.71 -15.63
C GLY A 130 -7.08 9.24 -16.71
N LYS A 131 -6.19 10.16 -16.34
CA LYS A 131 -5.17 10.67 -17.27
C LYS A 131 -4.18 9.59 -17.71
N THR A 132 -3.81 8.69 -16.81
CA THR A 132 -2.88 7.59 -17.10
C THR A 132 -3.51 6.58 -18.06
N ALA A 133 -4.77 6.17 -17.81
CA ALA A 133 -5.49 5.25 -18.67
C ALA A 133 -5.75 5.81 -20.07
N ALA A 134 -5.98 7.13 -20.19
CA ALA A 134 -6.19 7.79 -21.48
C ALA A 134 -4.91 8.02 -22.29
N LYS A 135 -3.73 7.99 -21.65
CA LYS A 135 -2.46 8.32 -22.31
C LYS A 135 -1.93 7.09 -23.06
N PRO A 136 -1.53 7.22 -24.35
CA PRO A 136 -0.83 6.15 -25.04
C PRO A 136 0.41 5.71 -24.26
N GLY A 137 0.55 4.41 -24.05
CA GLY A 137 1.69 3.84 -23.34
C GLY A 137 3.00 4.12 -24.08
N PHE A 138 4.01 4.60 -23.35
CA PHE A 138 5.37 4.78 -23.88
C PHE A 138 6.31 3.77 -23.22
N PHE A 139 6.65 2.71 -23.96
CA PHE A 139 7.46 1.59 -23.44
C PHE A 139 8.93 1.65 -23.89
N GLY A 140 9.36 2.75 -24.52
CA GLY A 140 10.70 2.88 -25.10
C GLY A 140 11.81 3.30 -24.12
N CYS A 141 11.48 3.50 -22.84
CA CYS A 141 12.44 3.96 -21.84
C CYS A 141 13.21 2.81 -21.16
N PHE A 142 12.63 1.61 -21.09
CA PHE A 142 13.20 0.44 -20.41
C PHE A 142 13.68 0.70 -18.95
N GLY A 143 13.09 1.69 -18.28
CA GLY A 143 13.52 2.10 -16.93
C GLY A 143 14.87 2.82 -16.86
N LEU A 144 15.51 3.13 -18.00
CA LEU A 144 16.86 3.73 -18.03
C LEU A 144 16.94 5.13 -17.40
N HIS A 145 15.82 5.79 -17.13
CA HIS A 145 15.83 7.04 -16.37
C HIS A 145 16.31 6.87 -14.92
N GLU A 146 16.06 5.73 -14.28
CA GLU A 146 16.53 5.49 -12.90
C GLU A 146 18.05 5.31 -12.86
N TRP A 147 18.62 4.77 -13.94
CA TRP A 147 20.06 4.64 -14.12
C TRP A 147 20.71 6.01 -14.31
N ALA A 148 20.07 6.87 -15.11
CA ALA A 148 20.53 8.23 -15.33
C ALA A 148 20.54 9.08 -14.05
N MET A 149 19.61 8.84 -13.12
CA MET A 149 19.60 9.51 -11.82
C MET A 149 20.81 9.15 -10.94
N ALA A 150 21.49 8.03 -11.21
CA ALA A 150 22.70 7.61 -10.52
C ALA A 150 23.97 7.83 -11.36
N TYR A 151 23.88 8.53 -12.50
CA TYR A 151 25.02 8.84 -13.36
C TYR A 151 26.06 9.68 -12.64
N LYS A 152 27.35 9.33 -12.79
CA LYS A 152 28.48 9.96 -12.10
C LYS A 152 28.27 10.04 -10.58
N SER A 153 27.76 8.94 -9.99
CA SER A 153 27.37 8.90 -8.56
C SER A 153 28.46 9.36 -7.60
N VAL A 154 29.73 9.10 -7.91
CA VAL A 154 30.89 9.53 -7.09
C VAL A 154 31.01 11.06 -7.08
N GLU A 155 30.98 11.69 -8.25
CA GLU A 155 31.06 13.15 -8.39
C GLU A 155 29.84 13.84 -7.77
N ASN A 156 28.67 13.22 -7.93
CA ASN A 156 27.39 13.73 -7.44
C ASN A 156 27.10 13.32 -5.99
N ASN A 157 28.05 12.67 -5.30
CA ASN A 157 27.96 12.23 -3.90
C ASN A 157 26.68 11.40 -3.62
N ILE A 158 26.26 10.59 -4.59
CA ILE A 158 25.16 9.63 -4.46
C ILE A 158 25.69 8.36 -3.82
N ARG A 159 25.29 8.11 -2.57
CA ARG A 159 25.89 7.06 -1.73
C ARG A 159 25.10 5.76 -1.82
N HIS A 160 25.55 4.87 -2.70
CA HIS A 160 25.01 3.51 -2.82
C HIS A 160 26.07 2.40 -2.70
N ASP A 161 27.30 2.74 -2.35
CA ASP A 161 28.46 1.84 -2.36
C ASP A 161 28.36 0.69 -1.33
N TYR A 162 27.48 0.83 -0.35
CA TYR A 162 27.16 -0.22 0.63
C TYR A 162 26.28 -1.36 0.06
N LEU A 163 25.82 -1.24 -1.19
CA LEU A 163 24.94 -2.20 -1.86
C LEU A 163 25.74 -3.05 -2.86
N GLU A 164 26.23 -4.20 -2.43
CA GLU A 164 27.13 -5.08 -3.21
C GLU A 164 26.53 -5.60 -4.53
N LEU A 165 25.20 -5.64 -4.67
CA LEU A 165 24.52 -6.11 -5.88
C LEU A 165 24.41 -5.05 -7.00
N ARG A 166 24.94 -3.83 -6.79
CA ARG A 166 24.95 -2.79 -7.83
C ARG A 166 26.15 -2.94 -8.76
N LEU A 167 26.03 -2.45 -10.00
CA LEU A 167 27.14 -2.42 -10.97
C LEU A 167 28.30 -1.48 -10.60
N GLY A 168 28.20 -0.79 -9.45
CA GLY A 168 29.09 0.32 -9.09
C GLY A 168 28.90 1.55 -9.99
N ALA A 169 29.64 2.61 -9.67
CA ALA A 169 29.58 3.87 -10.41
C ALA A 169 29.96 3.68 -11.89
N GLU A 170 31.11 3.05 -12.15
CA GLU A 170 31.60 2.85 -13.53
C GLU A 170 30.65 2.00 -14.39
N GLY A 171 30.07 0.95 -13.82
CA GLY A 171 29.12 0.11 -14.55
C GLY A 171 27.82 0.84 -14.87
N THR A 172 27.34 1.67 -13.93
CA THR A 172 26.17 2.53 -14.13
C THR A 172 26.43 3.56 -15.22
N ASP A 173 27.58 4.23 -15.18
CA ASP A 173 28.01 5.20 -16.20
C ASP A 173 28.04 4.56 -17.58
N ARG A 174 28.65 3.37 -17.73
CA ARG A 174 28.67 2.66 -19.00
C ARG A 174 27.27 2.33 -19.53
N VAL A 175 26.32 1.94 -18.66
CA VAL A 175 24.93 1.68 -19.09
C VAL A 175 24.29 2.96 -19.63
N VAL A 176 24.45 4.08 -18.92
CA VAL A 176 23.89 5.39 -19.32
C VAL A 176 24.52 5.88 -20.63
N GLU A 177 25.85 5.80 -20.76
CA GLU A 177 26.61 6.29 -21.93
C GLU A 177 26.37 5.43 -23.19
N SER A 178 26.11 4.12 -23.03
CA SER A 178 25.94 3.18 -24.16
C SER A 178 24.50 3.05 -24.68
N HIS A 179 23.51 3.61 -23.99
CA HIS A 179 22.09 3.47 -24.34
C HIS A 179 21.44 4.81 -24.67
N LYS A 180 20.46 4.81 -25.60
CA LYS A 180 19.65 6.00 -25.90
C LYS A 180 18.49 6.10 -24.92
N ILE A 181 18.60 6.98 -23.94
CA ILE A 181 17.51 7.27 -22.98
C ILE A 181 16.43 8.09 -23.69
N ARG A 182 15.24 7.50 -23.90
CA ARG A 182 14.13 8.14 -24.64
C ARG A 182 12.96 8.58 -23.75
N CYS A 183 13.05 8.43 -22.44
CA CYS A 183 11.96 8.77 -21.52
C CYS A 183 11.75 10.28 -21.46
N SER A 184 10.52 10.74 -21.22
CA SER A 184 10.22 12.14 -20.85
C SER A 184 10.86 12.58 -19.53
N HIS A 185 11.38 11.64 -18.73
CA HIS A 185 12.31 11.91 -17.62
C HIS A 185 13.70 12.37 -18.08
N PHE A 186 13.93 12.60 -19.37
CA PHE A 186 15.10 13.34 -19.83
C PHE A 186 15.18 14.74 -19.17
N ASP A 187 14.03 15.34 -18.82
CA ASP A 187 14.02 16.51 -17.96
C ASP A 187 14.60 16.22 -16.58
N ALA A 188 14.35 15.05 -15.98
CA ALA A 188 14.92 14.68 -14.69
C ALA A 188 16.46 14.54 -14.74
N PHE A 189 17.02 14.03 -15.84
CA PHE A 189 18.47 14.05 -16.06
C PHE A 189 19.02 15.49 -16.00
N ARG A 190 18.38 16.44 -16.71
CA ARG A 190 18.72 17.88 -16.65
C ARG A 190 18.38 18.54 -15.31
N PHE A 191 17.37 18.05 -14.60
CA PHE A 191 16.84 18.66 -13.38
C PHE A 191 17.66 18.26 -12.14
N PHE A 192 18.24 17.06 -12.14
CA PHE A 192 18.97 16.54 -10.99
C PHE A 192 20.50 16.63 -11.14
N MET A 193 21.05 16.76 -12.36
CA MET A 193 22.51 16.67 -12.58
C MET A 193 23.07 17.80 -13.46
N PRO A 194 24.14 18.50 -13.03
CA PRO A 194 24.82 19.51 -13.86
C PRO A 194 25.48 18.97 -15.13
N GLN A 195 25.81 17.67 -15.19
CA GLN A 195 26.52 17.04 -16.30
C GLN A 195 25.59 16.57 -17.44
N ALA A 196 24.32 16.94 -17.39
CA ALA A 196 23.26 16.47 -18.28
C ALA A 196 23.12 17.23 -19.60
#